data_AF-A0A238J209-F1
#
_entry.id   AF-A0A238J209-F1
#
_cell.length_a   1.000
_cell.length_b   1.000
_cell.length_c   1.000
_cell.angle_alpha   90.00
_cell.angle_beta   90.00
_cell.angle_gamma   90.00
#
_symmetry.space_group_name_H-M   'P 1'
#
loop_
_entity.id
_entity.type
_entity.pdbx_description
1 polymer ?
#
loop_
_entity_poly.entity_id
_entity_poly.type
_entity_poly.pdbx_seq_one_letter_code
_entity_poly.pdbx_strand_id
1 'polypeptide(L)'
;MKSYLAVRDTCPVCDQELSHHRADDGPAYLTILIVGHLMAPALIWAFTEFRPDPMVLASTFTVGCVGLSLYLLPRLKGAIVGLQWAKRLHGFGASV
;
A
#
# COMPACT_ATOMS: atom_id res chain seq x y z
N MET A 1 -3.13 -14.25 13.43
CA MET A 1 -3.00 -13.00 12.64
C MET A 1 -3.95 -11.98 13.24
N LYS A 2 -3.44 -10.90 13.87
CA LYS A 2 -4.29 -9.81 14.37
C LYS A 2 -4.42 -8.78 13.23
N SER A 3 -5.46 -8.89 12.39
CA SER A 3 -5.84 -7.95 11.29
C SER A 3 -4.81 -7.70 10.16
N TYR A 4 -5.31 -7.54 8.93
CA TYR A 4 -4.53 -7.41 7.69
C TYR A 4 -3.69 -6.11 7.62
N LEU A 5 -4.19 -5.02 8.21
CA LEU A 5 -3.50 -3.71 8.23
C LEU A 5 -3.05 -3.29 9.63
N ALA A 6 -3.13 -4.16 10.64
CA ALA A 6 -2.71 -3.78 11.98
C ALA A 6 -1.19 -3.63 12.03
N VAL A 7 -0.77 -2.53 12.64
CA VAL A 7 0.62 -2.29 13.03
C VAL A 7 0.79 -2.82 14.45
N ARG A 8 1.96 -3.37 14.76
CA ARG A 8 2.27 -3.81 16.13
C ARG A 8 2.43 -2.58 17.03
N ASP A 9 2.04 -2.70 18.28
CA ASP A 9 2.17 -1.59 19.24
C ASP A 9 3.64 -1.27 19.56
N THR A 10 4.51 -2.29 19.56
CA THR A 10 5.93 -2.14 19.90
C THR A 10 6.81 -2.95 18.95
N CYS A 11 8.00 -2.42 18.64
CA CYS A 11 9.01 -3.13 17.87
C CYS A 11 9.67 -4.25 18.71
N PRO A 12 9.72 -5.51 18.25
CA PRO A 12 10.26 -6.62 19.04
C PRO A 12 11.80 -6.64 19.17
N VAL A 13 12.51 -5.71 18.54
CA VAL A 13 13.99 -5.67 18.51
C VAL A 13 14.54 -4.48 19.31
N CYS A 14 13.87 -3.33 19.27
CA CYS A 14 14.35 -2.10 19.91
C CYS A 14 13.33 -1.47 20.88
N ASP A 15 12.21 -2.15 21.14
CA ASP A 15 11.13 -1.69 22.02
C ASP A 15 10.53 -0.32 21.67
N GLN A 16 10.73 0.16 20.44
CA GLN A 16 10.12 1.39 19.96
C GLN A 16 8.59 1.27 19.96
N GLU A 17 7.92 2.19 20.65
CA GLU A 17 6.47 2.36 20.57
C GLU A 17 6.08 2.85 19.16
N LEU A 18 5.22 2.08 18.48
CA LEU A 18 4.71 2.33 17.13
C LEU A 18 3.22 2.70 17.14
N SER A 19 2.57 2.67 18.31
CA SER A 19 1.16 3.01 18.50
C SER A 19 0.82 4.45 18.11
N HIS A 20 1.79 5.37 18.16
CA HIS A 20 1.61 6.80 17.86
C HIS A 20 1.38 7.13 16.37
N HIS A 21 1.62 6.18 15.47
CA HIS A 21 1.47 6.41 14.03
C HIS A 21 0.05 6.89 13.65
N ARG A 22 -0.02 7.92 12.79
CA ARG A 22 -1.25 8.33 12.10
C ARG A 22 -1.06 8.14 10.60
N ALA A 23 -1.28 6.92 10.13
CA ALA A 23 -1.20 6.56 8.73
C ALA A 23 -2.62 6.23 8.24
N ASP A 24 -3.47 7.26 8.18
CA ASP A 24 -4.90 7.11 7.88
C ASP A 24 -5.12 6.76 6.39
N ASP A 25 -5.09 7.75 5.49
CA ASP A 25 -5.38 7.53 4.06
C ASP A 25 -4.14 7.50 3.14
N GLY A 26 -3.00 7.98 3.63
CA GLY A 26 -1.75 8.04 2.84
C GLY A 26 -1.37 6.72 2.15
N PRO A 27 -1.43 5.55 2.83
CA PRO A 27 -1.10 4.27 2.21
C PRO A 27 -2.04 3.90 1.05
N ALA A 28 -3.33 4.25 1.14
CA ALA A 28 -4.32 3.96 0.11
C ALA A 28 -4.12 4.86 -1.12
N TYR A 29 -3.87 6.16 -0.92
CA TYR A 29 -3.56 7.10 -2.00
C TYR A 29 -2.29 6.70 -2.77
N LEU A 30 -1.24 6.29 -2.06
CA LEU A 30 -0.02 5.85 -2.72
C LEU A 30 -0.23 4.53 -3.48
N THR A 31 -1.05 3.62 -2.93
CA THR A 31 -1.43 2.37 -3.60
C THR A 31 -2.17 2.64 -4.91
N ILE A 32 -3.23 3.46 -4.89
CA ILE A 32 -4.03 3.72 -6.09
C ILE A 32 -3.22 4.44 -7.17
N LEU A 33 -2.31 5.33 -6.79
CA LEU A 33 -1.38 5.96 -7.73
C LEU A 33 -0.51 4.91 -8.40
N ILE A 34 0.16 4.04 -7.65
CA ILE A 34 1.05 3.02 -8.20
C ILE A 34 0.27 2.02 -9.08
N VAL A 35 -0.82 1.46 -8.56
CA VAL A 35 -1.64 0.46 -9.26
C VAL A 35 -2.22 1.06 -10.54
N GLY A 36 -2.79 2.27 -10.47
CA GLY A 36 -3.36 2.94 -11.63
C GLY A 36 -2.33 3.20 -12.72
N HIS A 37 -1.15 3.73 -12.37
CA HIS A 37 -0.09 4.02 -13.34
C HIS A 37 0.55 2.78 -13.94
N LEU A 38 0.47 1.62 -13.29
CA LEU A 38 0.95 0.36 -13.85
C LEU A 38 -0.13 -0.33 -14.69
N MET A 39 -1.34 -0.45 -14.15
CA MET A 39 -2.42 -1.25 -14.74
C MET A 39 -3.12 -0.53 -15.90
N ALA A 40 -3.27 0.79 -15.86
CA ALA A 40 -3.94 1.52 -16.95
C ALA A 40 -3.14 1.47 -18.27
N PRO A 41 -1.81 1.75 -18.30
CA PRO A 41 -1.03 1.57 -19.53
C PRO A 41 -0.96 0.11 -19.97
N ALA A 42 -0.83 -0.83 -19.03
CA ALA A 42 -0.82 -2.26 -19.33
C ALA A 42 -2.13 -2.73 -19.97
N LEU A 43 -3.28 -2.20 -19.50
CA LEU A 43 -4.59 -2.48 -20.09
C LEU A 43 -4.69 -1.96 -21.52
N ILE A 44 -4.28 -0.70 -21.74
CA ILE A 44 -4.28 -0.09 -23.07
C ILE A 44 -3.40 -0.93 -24.01
N TRP A 45 -2.17 -1.25 -23.59
CA TRP A 45 -1.25 -2.06 -24.39
C TRP A 45 -1.82 -3.45 -24.71
N ALA A 46 -2.34 -4.15 -23.70
CA ALA A 46 -2.91 -5.48 -23.89
C ALA A 46 -4.12 -5.47 -24.83
N PHE A 47 -4.97 -4.44 -24.73
CA PHE A 47 -6.09 -4.27 -25.65
C PHE A 47 -5.62 -3.98 -27.07
N THR A 48 -4.65 -3.09 -27.26
CA THR A 48 -4.17 -2.70 -28.60
C THR A 48 -3.45 -3.83 -29.32
N GLU A 49 -2.65 -4.62 -28.61
CA GLU A 49 -1.81 -5.67 -29.18
C GLU A 49 -2.58 -6.97 -29.39
N PHE A 50 -3.30 -7.44 -28.37
CA PHE A 50 -3.89 -8.79 -28.39
C PHE A 50 -5.39 -8.79 -28.66
N ARG A 51 -6.10 -7.68 -28.39
CA ARG A 51 -7.57 -7.56 -28.50
C ARG A 51 -8.32 -8.80 -27.97
N PRO A 52 -8.05 -9.24 -26.74
CA PRO A 52 -8.69 -10.43 -26.19
C PRO A 52 -10.19 -10.18 -25.98
N ASP A 53 -10.93 -11.28 -25.75
CA ASP A 53 -12.33 -11.20 -25.36
C ASP A 53 -12.53 -10.24 -24.16
N PRO A 54 -13.57 -9.37 -24.18
CA PRO A 54 -13.78 -8.37 -23.14
C PRO A 54 -13.86 -8.94 -21.72
N MET A 55 -14.42 -10.15 -21.54
CA MET A 55 -14.51 -10.78 -20.23
C MET A 55 -13.15 -11.28 -19.75
N VAL A 56 -12.31 -11.78 -20.66
CA VAL A 56 -10.94 -12.17 -20.33
C VAL A 56 -10.12 -10.95 -19.91
N LEU A 57 -10.21 -9.85 -20.66
CA LEU A 57 -9.50 -8.62 -20.32
C LEU A 57 -9.96 -8.07 -18.98
N ALA A 58 -11.28 -7.91 -18.81
CA ALA A 58 -11.86 -7.34 -17.60
C ALA A 58 -11.49 -8.18 -16.36
N SER A 59 -11.71 -9.49 -16.41
CA SER A 59 -11.42 -10.37 -15.27
C SER A 59 -9.93 -10.38 -14.92
N THR A 60 -9.04 -10.46 -15.91
CA THR A 60 -7.59 -10.47 -15.70
C THR A 60 -7.12 -9.19 -15.01
N PHE A 61 -7.53 -8.03 -15.52
CA PHE A 61 -7.13 -6.75 -14.94
C PHE A 61 -7.81 -6.46 -13.60
N THR A 62 -9.06 -6.89 -13.40
CA THR A 62 -9.71 -6.79 -12.08
C THR A 62 -8.95 -7.61 -11.04
N VAL A 63 -8.65 -8.87 -11.32
CA VAL A 63 -7.87 -9.74 -10.41
C VAL A 63 -6.47 -9.15 -10.17
N GLY A 64 -5.81 -8.66 -11.23
CA GLY A 64 -4.51 -8.00 -11.14
C GLY A 64 -4.53 -6.75 -10.25
N CYS A 65 -5.47 -5.84 -10.46
CA CYS A 65 -5.64 -4.62 -9.67
C CYS A 65 -5.92 -4.93 -8.19
N VAL A 66 -6.82 -5.86 -7.90
CA VAL A 66 -7.16 -6.26 -6.53
C VAL A 66 -5.96 -6.93 -5.86
N GLY A 67 -5.33 -7.89 -6.53
CA GLY A 67 -4.16 -8.59 -6.01
C GLY A 67 -2.99 -7.64 -5.73
N LEU A 68 -2.70 -6.73 -6.65
CA LEU A 68 -1.61 -5.76 -6.49
C LEU A 68 -1.91 -4.75 -5.37
N SER A 69 -3.15 -4.28 -5.25
CA SER A 69 -3.57 -3.41 -4.15
C SER A 69 -3.41 -4.11 -2.81
N LEU A 70 -3.86 -5.36 -2.70
CA LEU A 70 -3.72 -6.17 -1.49
C LEU A 70 -2.25 -6.49 -1.15
N TYR A 71 -1.37 -6.53 -2.15
CA TYR A 71 0.06 -6.70 -1.93
C TYR A 71 0.74 -5.42 -1.42
N LEU A 72 0.36 -4.27 -1.98
CA LEU A 72 1.01 -2.98 -1.72
C LEU A 72 0.55 -2.31 -0.42
N LEU A 73 -0.74 -2.35 -0.08
CA LEU A 73 -1.31 -1.66 1.09
C LEU A 73 -0.51 -1.88 2.40
N PRO A 74 -0.19 -3.11 2.84
CA PRO A 74 0.55 -3.32 4.09
C PRO A 74 2.00 -2.83 4.00
N ARG A 75 2.62 -2.91 2.83
CA ARG A 75 4.01 -2.46 2.61
C ARG A 75 4.11 -0.95 2.64
N LEU A 76 3.19 -0.27 1.97
CA LEU A 76 3.15 1.19 1.94
C LEU A 76 2.74 1.76 3.30
N LYS A 77 1.85 1.08 4.04
CA LYS A 77 1.56 1.43 5.43
C LYS A 77 2.82 1.37 6.28
N GLY A 78 3.60 0.28 6.21
CA GLY A 78 4.88 0.15 6.91
C GLY A 78 5.88 1.24 6.52
N ALA A 79 5.99 1.57 5.23
CA ALA A 79 6.87 2.62 4.74
C ALA A 79 6.50 4.01 5.30
N ILE A 80 5.20 4.33 5.37
CA ILE A 80 4.72 5.60 5.95
C ILE A 80 5.03 5.67 7.44
N VAL A 81 4.80 4.59 8.20
CA VAL A 81 5.17 4.53 9.63
C VAL A 81 6.68 4.75 9.81
N GLY A 82 7.50 4.08 8.99
CA GLY A 82 8.96 4.25 9.02
C GLY A 82 9.41 5.68 8.69
N LEU A 83 8.75 6.34 7.73
CA LEU A 83 9.00 7.74 7.41
C LEU A 83 8.59 8.66 8.56
N GLN A 84 7.45 8.42 9.20
CA GLN A 84 7.02 9.19 10.38
C GLN A 84 8.02 9.07 11.53
N TRP A 85 8.51 7.86 11.77
CA TRP A 85 9.56 7.60 12.76
C TRP A 85 10.87 8.33 12.40
N ALA A 86 11.37 8.18 11.17
CA ALA A 86 12.61 8.82 10.72
C ALA A 86 12.55 10.35 10.75
N LYS A 87 11.36 10.93 10.58
CA LYS A 87 11.10 12.37 10.63
C LYS A 87 10.59 12.86 11.99
N ARG A 88 10.50 12.00 13.01
CA ARG A 88 10.03 12.33 14.37
C ARG A 88 8.64 12.97 14.39
N LEU A 89 7.76 12.56 13.48
CA LEU A 89 6.38 13.06 13.36
C LEU A 89 5.44 12.29 14.29
N HIS A 90 4.24 12.82 14.57
CA HIS A 90 3.15 12.11 15.25
C HIS A 90 3.56 11.33 16.51
N GLY A 91 4.21 11.98 17.48
CA GLY A 91 4.59 11.34 18.74
C GLY A 91 5.90 10.53 18.69
N PHE A 92 6.56 10.41 17.53
CA PHE A 92 7.91 9.83 17.41
C PHE A 92 9.05 10.83 17.75
N GLY A 93 8.72 12.06 18.16
CA GLY A 93 9.68 13.07 18.61
C GLY A 93 10.02 12.94 20.09
N ALA A 94 11.16 13.50 20.50
CA ALA A 94 11.51 13.57 21.91
C ALA A 94 10.50 14.47 22.63
N SER A 95 9.83 13.94 23.66
CA SER A 95 9.16 14.75 24.67
C SER A 95 10.24 15.52 25.43
N VAL A 96 10.36 16.81 25.13
CA VAL A 96 11.10 17.76 25.97
C VAL A 96 10.21 18.19 27.11
#